data_AF-A0A7N2MZ36-F1
#
_entry.id   AF-A0A7N2MZ36-F1
#
_cell.length_a   1.000
_cell.length_b   1.000
_cell.length_c   1.000
_cell.angle_alpha   90.00
_cell.angle_beta   90.00
_cell.angle_gamma   90.00
#
_symmetry.space_group_name_H-M   'P 1'
#
loop_
_entity.id
_entity.type
_entity.pdbx_description
1 polymer ?
#
loop_
_entity_poly.entity_id
_entity_poly.type
_entity_poly.pdbx_seq_one_letter_code
_entity_poly.pdbx_strand_id
1 'polypeptide(L)'
;MEVDNKEILENEPNSVKLKYVKLGYHFLVSNAMYLFLVPITIASTHHSVEHFIHLFNYLKFNLLSVTLCTALTVFLATLHFMRRAKQVYLLNFVCYKPKPGLMCSQEAFMEASKRNRSFSEESLAFQKNILEKSGYGPKTYVSKSLLDVPMNQTFEEARKEAEMVMFGAIDKLLAKTRVNVKDIGILIVNCSLFNPTPSLSAVVVNRYKLRGNILSYNHGRMGCSAGLISIDLAKRLLQEEKIKIIN
;
A
#
# COMPACT_ATOMS: atom_id res chain seq x y z
N MET A 1 -41.28 -10.84 -41.24
CA MET A 1 -40.41 -9.72 -40.85
C MET A 1 -39.13 -10.30 -40.31
N GLU A 2 -38.11 -10.37 -41.17
CA GLU A 2 -36.71 -10.47 -40.76
C GLU A 2 -36.32 -9.26 -39.91
N VAL A 3 -35.45 -9.46 -38.92
CA VAL A 3 -34.20 -8.69 -38.62
C VAL A 3 -33.47 -9.55 -37.58
N ASP A 4 -32.50 -10.36 -38.01
CA ASP A 4 -31.05 -10.12 -37.91
C ASP A 4 -30.51 -10.28 -36.47
N ASN A 5 -29.94 -11.45 -36.19
CA ASN A 5 -29.21 -11.76 -34.97
C ASN A 5 -27.82 -12.24 -35.38
N LYS A 6 -26.93 -11.29 -35.62
CA LYS A 6 -25.53 -11.51 -35.97
C LYS A 6 -24.63 -10.72 -35.02
N GLU A 7 -23.82 -11.47 -34.27
CA GLU A 7 -22.59 -11.06 -33.57
C GLU A 7 -22.76 -9.94 -32.51
N ILE A 8 -22.37 -10.13 -31.25
CA ILE A 8 -20.98 -10.12 -30.80
C ILE A 8 -20.90 -11.00 -29.54
N LEU A 9 -20.28 -12.17 -29.68
CA LEU A 9 -19.75 -12.93 -28.55
C LEU A 9 -18.32 -12.41 -28.35
N GLU A 10 -18.12 -11.52 -27.37
CA GLU A 10 -16.78 -11.03 -27.03
C GLU A 10 -15.91 -12.18 -26.53
N ASN A 11 -14.88 -12.46 -27.33
CA ASN A 11 -13.79 -13.39 -27.08
C ASN A 11 -13.00 -13.00 -25.81
N GLU A 12 -13.18 -13.74 -24.71
CA GLU A 12 -12.15 -13.89 -23.65
C GLU A 12 -11.27 -15.15 -23.89
N PRO A 13 -10.21 -15.10 -24.72
CA PRO A 13 -9.16 -16.13 -24.66
C PRO A 13 -7.74 -15.58 -24.38
N ASN A 14 -7.62 -14.36 -23.83
CA ASN A 14 -6.32 -13.67 -23.77
C ASN A 14 -5.66 -13.55 -22.38
N SER A 15 -6.39 -13.74 -21.29
CA SER A 15 -5.82 -13.59 -19.92
C SER A 15 -4.83 -14.70 -19.55
N VAL A 16 -5.15 -15.95 -19.93
CA VAL A 16 -4.34 -17.13 -19.63
C VAL A 16 -3.05 -17.14 -20.46
N LYS A 17 -3.14 -16.84 -21.77
CA LYS A 17 -1.98 -16.73 -22.67
C LYS A 17 -0.99 -15.67 -22.19
N LEU A 18 -1.48 -14.52 -21.70
CA LEU A 18 -0.61 -13.44 -21.20
C LEU A 18 0.17 -13.84 -19.94
N LYS A 19 -0.44 -14.62 -19.03
CA LYS A 19 0.25 -15.15 -17.84
C LYS A 19 1.39 -16.11 -18.21
N TYR A 20 1.16 -17.03 -19.15
CA TYR A 20 2.19 -17.97 -19.60
C TYR A 20 3.30 -17.28 -20.39
N VAL A 21 2.97 -16.27 -21.19
CA VAL A 21 3.98 -15.43 -21.87
C VAL A 21 4.83 -14.67 -20.85
N LYS A 22 4.23 -14.12 -19.79
CA LYS A 22 4.96 -13.41 -18.73
C LYS A 22 5.86 -14.35 -17.92
N LEU A 23 5.40 -15.57 -17.66
CA LEU A 23 6.18 -16.61 -16.99
C LEU A 23 7.35 -17.10 -17.86
N GLY A 24 7.09 -17.37 -19.13
CA GLY A 24 8.11 -17.76 -20.11
C GLY A 24 9.15 -16.66 -20.33
N TYR A 25 8.72 -15.41 -20.42
CA TYR A 25 9.62 -14.26 -20.51
C TYR A 25 10.46 -14.09 -19.24
N HIS A 26 9.86 -14.24 -18.06
CA HIS A 26 10.61 -14.20 -16.80
C HIS A 26 11.63 -15.34 -16.69
N PHE A 27 11.27 -16.54 -17.13
CA PHE A 27 12.18 -17.69 -17.17
C PHE A 27 13.33 -17.49 -18.15
N LEU A 28 13.03 -17.01 -19.36
CA LEU A 28 14.04 -16.69 -20.39
C LEU A 28 15.01 -15.61 -19.92
N VAL A 29 14.52 -14.53 -19.31
CA VAL A 29 15.37 -13.43 -18.82
C VAL A 29 16.19 -13.86 -17.60
N SER A 30 15.58 -14.60 -16.66
CA SER A 30 16.27 -15.04 -15.43
C SER A 30 17.36 -16.08 -15.71
N ASN A 31 17.19 -16.88 -16.77
CA ASN A 31 18.15 -17.91 -17.17
C ASN A 31 18.92 -17.57 -18.45
N ALA A 32 18.78 -16.33 -18.98
CA ALA A 32 19.39 -15.91 -20.24
C ALA A 32 20.90 -16.17 -20.26
N MET A 33 21.58 -15.90 -19.14
CA MET A 33 23.01 -16.12 -18.99
C MET A 33 23.39 -17.59 -19.25
N TYR A 34 22.64 -18.54 -18.68
CA TYR A 34 22.87 -19.98 -18.88
C TYR A 34 22.46 -20.44 -20.29
N LEU A 35 21.39 -19.88 -20.83
CA LEU A 35 20.87 -20.20 -22.16
C LEU A 35 21.84 -19.77 -23.28
N PHE A 36 22.64 -18.72 -23.05
CA PHE A 36 23.73 -18.32 -23.94
C PHE A 36 25.07 -18.99 -23.60
N LEU A 37 25.43 -19.15 -22.33
CA LEU A 37 26.71 -19.75 -21.93
C LEU A 37 26.81 -21.23 -22.29
N VAL A 38 25.76 -22.02 -22.10
CA VAL A 38 25.79 -23.48 -22.32
C VAL A 38 26.08 -23.83 -23.80
N PRO A 39 25.38 -23.25 -24.79
CA PRO A 39 25.72 -23.47 -26.20
C PRO A 39 27.12 -22.97 -26.58
N ILE A 40 27.57 -21.84 -26.01
CA ILE A 40 28.92 -21.32 -26.24
C ILE A 40 29.98 -22.29 -25.71
N THR A 41 29.78 -22.85 -24.51
CA THR A 41 30.71 -23.83 -23.93
C THR A 41 30.74 -25.14 -24.71
N ILE A 42 29.58 -25.65 -25.17
CA ILE A 42 29.48 -26.87 -25.97
C ILE A 42 30.11 -26.67 -27.36
N ALA A 43 29.83 -25.53 -28.01
CA ALA A 43 30.44 -25.16 -29.28
C ALA A 43 31.96 -24.99 -29.17
N SER A 44 32.45 -24.48 -28.03
CA SER A 44 33.89 -24.31 -27.75
C SER A 44 34.61 -25.65 -27.54
N THR A 45 33.92 -26.68 -27.05
CA THR A 45 34.52 -28.01 -26.84
C THR A 45 34.63 -28.86 -28.11
N HIS A 46 33.93 -28.49 -29.19
CA HIS A 46 33.76 -29.37 -30.37
C HIS A 46 34.41 -28.85 -31.67
N HIS A 47 35.05 -27.67 -31.67
CA HIS A 47 35.57 -27.06 -32.90
C HIS A 47 36.98 -26.44 -32.78
N SER A 48 37.77 -26.70 -33.83
CA SER A 48 39.16 -26.25 -34.07
C SER A 48 39.34 -24.73 -34.00
N VAL A 49 40.56 -24.29 -33.66
CA VAL A 49 41.03 -22.89 -33.59
C VAL A 49 40.65 -22.05 -34.83
N GLU A 50 40.52 -22.70 -36.00
CA GLU A 50 40.10 -22.06 -37.27
C GLU A 50 38.70 -21.44 -37.21
N HIS A 51 37.74 -22.07 -36.54
CA HIS A 51 36.39 -21.52 -36.42
C HIS A 51 36.36 -20.27 -35.52
N PHE A 52 37.23 -20.24 -34.51
CA PHE A 52 37.40 -19.07 -33.64
C PHE A 52 38.03 -17.91 -34.41
N ILE A 53 39.03 -18.18 -35.26
CA ILE A 53 39.63 -17.19 -36.16
C ILE A 53 38.61 -16.66 -37.18
N HIS A 54 37.78 -17.53 -37.76
CA HIS A 54 36.76 -17.14 -38.72
C HIS A 54 35.63 -16.31 -38.08
N LEU A 55 35.20 -16.68 -36.87
CA LEU A 55 34.24 -15.90 -36.07
C LEU A 55 34.83 -14.53 -35.70
N PHE A 56 36.11 -14.48 -35.30
CA PHE A 56 36.82 -13.24 -34.97
C PHE A 56 36.98 -12.32 -36.19
N ASN A 57 37.27 -12.89 -37.36
CA ASN A 57 37.32 -12.16 -38.62
C ASN A 57 35.94 -11.66 -39.06
N TYR A 58 34.87 -12.45 -38.85
CA TYR A 58 33.49 -12.04 -39.15
C TYR A 58 32.99 -10.91 -38.21
N LEU A 59 33.35 -10.98 -36.92
CA LEU A 59 33.10 -9.91 -35.95
C LEU A 59 33.91 -8.64 -36.27
N LYS A 60 35.16 -8.78 -36.71
CA LYS A 60 36.00 -7.66 -37.18
C LYS A 60 35.41 -6.98 -38.42
N PHE A 61 34.96 -7.75 -39.41
CA PHE A 61 34.37 -7.19 -40.65
C PHE A 61 33.02 -6.51 -40.41
N ASN A 62 32.27 -6.96 -39.39
CA ASN A 62 30.97 -6.40 -39.01
C ASN A 62 31.02 -5.53 -37.75
N LEU A 63 32.15 -4.85 -37.49
CA LEU A 63 32.35 -4.01 -36.30
C LEU A 63 31.23 -2.98 -36.12
N LEU A 64 30.73 -2.39 -37.22
CA LEU A 64 29.60 -1.47 -37.21
C LEU A 64 28.29 -2.14 -36.74
N SER A 65 28.03 -3.36 -37.17
CA SER A 65 26.84 -4.12 -36.75
C SER A 65 26.93 -4.54 -35.28
N VAL A 66 28.10 -4.99 -34.83
CA VAL A 66 28.34 -5.39 -33.44
C VAL A 66 28.24 -4.18 -32.49
N THR A 67 28.83 -3.05 -32.86
CA THR A 67 28.74 -1.80 -32.08
C THR A 67 27.31 -1.27 -32.02
N LEU A 68 26.56 -1.31 -33.12
CA LEU A 68 25.15 -0.90 -33.14
C LEU A 68 24.27 -1.81 -32.28
N CYS A 69 24.43 -3.14 -32.39
CA CYS A 69 23.66 -4.12 -31.61
C CYS A 69 23.96 -4.03 -30.10
N THR A 70 25.23 -3.84 -29.73
CA THR A 70 25.62 -3.67 -28.32
C THR A 70 25.11 -2.34 -27.77
N ALA A 71 25.24 -1.24 -28.52
CA ALA A 71 24.68 0.06 -28.14
C ALA A 71 23.15 0.00 -27.96
N LEU A 72 22.44 -0.66 -28.88
CA LEU A 72 21.00 -0.86 -28.79
C LEU A 72 20.61 -1.70 -27.56
N THR A 73 21.37 -2.76 -27.28
CA THR A 73 21.10 -3.62 -26.11
C THR A 73 21.34 -2.88 -24.81
N VAL A 74 22.43 -2.10 -24.69
CA VAL A 74 22.70 -1.25 -23.53
C VAL A 74 21.62 -0.18 -23.38
N PHE A 75 21.20 0.44 -24.47
CA PHE A 75 20.11 1.43 -24.46
C PHE A 75 18.79 0.83 -23.98
N LEU A 76 18.38 -0.31 -24.55
CA LEU A 76 17.14 -1.01 -24.17
C LEU A 76 17.21 -1.53 -22.72
N ALA A 77 18.36 -2.06 -22.29
CA ALA A 77 18.56 -2.49 -20.91
C ALA A 77 18.45 -1.29 -19.95
N THR A 78 19.10 -0.17 -20.28
CA THR A 78 19.02 1.06 -19.49
C THR A 78 17.58 1.56 -19.39
N LEU A 79 16.85 1.63 -20.50
CA LEU A 79 15.42 1.96 -20.51
C LEU A 79 14.60 0.98 -19.67
N HIS A 80 14.87 -0.33 -19.75
CA HIS A 80 14.17 -1.33 -18.95
C HIS A 80 14.40 -1.15 -17.44
N PHE A 81 15.66 -0.94 -17.03
CA PHE A 81 16.01 -0.70 -15.63
C PHE A 81 15.45 0.61 -15.11
N MET A 82 15.44 1.67 -15.93
CA MET A 82 14.82 2.95 -15.59
C MET A 82 13.28 2.87 -15.49
N ARG A 83 12.64 2.01 -16.30
CA ARG A 83 11.18 1.80 -16.28
C ARG A 83 10.71 0.86 -15.18
N ARG A 84 11.61 0.16 -14.49
CA ARG A 84 11.22 -0.70 -13.36
C ARG A 84 10.69 0.16 -12.22
N ALA A 85 9.44 -0.11 -11.84
CA ALA A 85 8.83 0.50 -10.68
C ALA A 85 9.68 0.22 -9.44
N LYS A 86 10.05 1.27 -8.72
CA LYS A 86 10.82 1.15 -7.48
C LYS A 86 10.00 0.37 -6.46
N GLN A 87 10.67 -0.53 -5.75
CA GLN A 87 10.06 -1.29 -4.68
C GLN A 87 9.82 -0.37 -3.48
N VAL A 88 8.63 -0.42 -2.90
CA VAL A 88 8.23 0.34 -1.71
C VAL A 88 8.01 -0.65 -0.59
N TYR A 89 8.56 -0.35 0.58
CA TYR A 89 8.56 -1.25 1.73
C TYR A 89 7.96 -0.57 2.96
N LEU A 90 7.21 -1.34 3.73
CA LEU A 90 6.78 -0.94 5.07
C LEU A 90 7.93 -1.21 6.04
N LEU A 91 8.56 -0.15 6.55
CA LEU A 91 9.70 -0.27 7.45
C LEU A 91 9.28 -0.50 8.91
N ASN A 92 8.15 0.07 9.33
CA ASN A 92 7.71 -0.01 10.71
C ASN A 92 6.21 0.25 10.86
N PHE A 93 5.62 -0.22 11.96
CA PHE A 93 4.25 0.07 12.34
C PHE A 93 4.12 0.13 13.87
N VAL A 94 3.11 0.87 14.33
CA VAL A 94 2.71 0.98 15.73
C VAL A 94 1.19 1.10 15.82
N CYS A 95 0.60 0.46 16.83
CA CYS A 95 -0.80 0.65 17.20
C CYS A 95 -0.90 1.40 18.53
N TYR A 96 -1.85 2.31 18.64
CA TYR A 96 -2.20 2.91 19.94
C TYR A 96 -3.04 1.93 20.75
N LYS A 97 -2.65 1.69 22.00
CA LYS A 97 -3.42 0.92 22.98
C LYS A 97 -3.90 1.89 24.05
N PRO A 98 -5.22 2.09 24.23
CA PRO A 98 -5.75 2.99 25.25
C PRO A 98 -5.44 2.50 26.67
N LYS A 99 -5.59 3.38 27.65
CA LYS A 99 -5.39 3.05 29.08
C LYS A 99 -6.47 2.08 29.57
N PRO A 100 -6.19 1.19 30.54
CA PRO A 100 -7.17 0.23 31.07
C PRO A 100 -8.48 0.86 31.58
N GLY A 101 -8.46 2.12 32.02
CA GLY A 101 -9.67 2.84 32.45
C GLY A 101 -10.68 3.11 31.33
N LEU A 102 -10.31 2.88 30.06
CA LEU A 102 -11.21 2.95 28.90
C LEU A 102 -11.75 1.58 28.48
N MET A 103 -11.46 0.52 29.25
CA MET A 103 -12.06 -0.79 29.02
C MET A 103 -13.53 -0.79 29.46
N CYS A 104 -14.38 -1.38 28.63
CA CYS A 104 -15.78 -1.61 28.86
C CYS A 104 -16.09 -3.10 28.74
N SER A 105 -16.86 -3.65 29.68
CA SER A 105 -17.41 -5.00 29.57
C SER A 105 -18.71 -4.98 28.77
N GLN A 106 -19.14 -6.15 28.31
CA GLN A 106 -20.41 -6.27 27.59
C GLN A 106 -21.59 -5.84 28.46
N GLU A 107 -21.55 -6.16 29.76
CA GLU A 107 -22.59 -5.76 30.72
C GLU A 107 -22.62 -4.25 30.89
N ALA A 108 -21.46 -3.62 31.09
CA ALA A 108 -21.36 -2.16 31.24
C ALA A 108 -21.87 -1.43 29.99
N PHE A 109 -21.57 -1.95 28.80
CA PHE A 109 -22.06 -1.40 27.53
C PHE A 109 -23.58 -1.57 27.37
N MET A 110 -24.14 -2.72 27.75
CA MET A 110 -25.59 -2.95 27.72
C MET A 110 -26.32 -2.06 28.71
N GLU A 111 -25.78 -1.87 29.91
CA GLU A 111 -26.34 -0.95 30.91
C GLU A 111 -26.30 0.51 30.43
N ALA A 112 -25.21 0.93 29.80
CA ALA A 112 -25.14 2.25 29.17
C ALA A 112 -26.19 2.41 28.05
N SER A 113 -26.37 1.38 27.21
CA SER A 113 -27.35 1.40 26.12
C SER A 113 -28.80 1.50 26.62
N LYS A 114 -29.15 0.77 27.69
CA LYS A 114 -30.46 0.88 28.36
C LYS A 114 -30.72 2.28 28.91
N ARG A 115 -29.71 2.86 29.57
CA ARG A 115 -29.82 4.22 30.17
C ARG A 115 -30.01 5.31 29.13
N ASN A 116 -29.48 5.13 27.92
CA ASN A 116 -29.61 6.11 26.84
C ASN A 116 -31.06 6.25 26.32
N ARG A 117 -32.00 5.39 26.75
CA ARG A 117 -33.44 5.39 26.40
C ARG A 117 -33.77 5.53 24.90
N SER A 118 -32.77 5.28 24.05
CA SER A 118 -32.85 5.42 22.59
C SER A 118 -33.18 4.09 21.90
N PHE A 119 -33.27 3.00 22.68
CA PHE A 119 -33.48 1.65 22.19
C PHE A 119 -34.71 1.03 22.85
N SER A 120 -35.52 0.31 22.08
CA SER A 120 -36.57 -0.55 22.62
C SER A 120 -35.99 -1.80 23.28
N GLU A 121 -36.76 -2.49 24.12
CA GLU A 121 -36.34 -3.77 24.71
C GLU A 121 -35.98 -4.82 23.64
N GLU A 122 -36.71 -4.84 22.53
CA GLU A 122 -36.40 -5.71 21.38
C GLU A 122 -35.03 -5.35 20.77
N SER A 123 -34.76 -4.05 20.58
CA SER A 123 -33.47 -3.57 20.05
C SER A 123 -32.31 -3.89 20.99
N LEU A 124 -32.52 -3.78 22.30
CA LEU A 124 -31.53 -4.13 23.33
C LEU A 124 -31.25 -5.64 23.35
N ALA A 125 -32.28 -6.48 23.23
CA ALA A 125 -32.12 -7.92 23.11
C ALA A 125 -31.34 -8.30 21.84
N PHE A 126 -31.62 -7.64 20.72
CA PHE A 126 -30.88 -7.81 19.48
C PHE A 126 -29.42 -7.36 19.60
N GLN A 127 -29.16 -6.18 20.20
CA GLN A 127 -27.82 -5.68 20.47
C GLN A 127 -27.01 -6.64 21.34
N LYS A 128 -27.63 -7.21 22.38
CA LYS A 128 -27.01 -8.24 23.22
C LYS A 128 -26.62 -9.48 22.42
N ASN A 129 -27.54 -10.00 21.60
CA ASN A 129 -27.27 -11.13 20.71
C ASN A 129 -26.11 -10.87 19.74
N ILE A 130 -25.97 -9.64 19.23
CA ILE A 130 -24.82 -9.24 18.40
C ILE A 130 -23.53 -9.29 19.22
N LEU A 131 -23.51 -8.71 20.42
CA LEU A 131 -22.31 -8.66 21.26
C LEU A 131 -21.80 -10.06 21.61
N GLU A 132 -22.69 -10.97 22.00
CA GLU A 132 -22.35 -12.36 22.32
C GLU A 132 -21.76 -13.13 21.13
N LYS A 133 -22.09 -12.72 19.89
CA LYS A 133 -21.63 -13.37 18.64
C LYS A 133 -20.55 -12.57 17.88
N SER A 134 -20.15 -11.41 18.39
CA SER A 134 -19.25 -10.47 17.71
C SER A 134 -17.78 -10.90 17.69
N GLY A 135 -17.40 -11.88 18.53
CA GLY A 135 -16.00 -12.27 18.72
C GLY A 135 -15.18 -11.27 19.56
N TYR A 136 -15.81 -10.26 20.17
CA TYR A 136 -15.14 -9.42 21.16
C TYR A 136 -14.82 -10.20 22.43
N GLY A 137 -13.66 -9.92 23.02
CA GLY A 137 -13.31 -10.47 24.33
C GLY A 137 -14.22 -9.96 25.45
N PRO A 138 -14.07 -10.47 26.69
CA PRO A 138 -14.92 -10.08 27.83
C PRO A 138 -14.89 -8.57 28.13
N LYS A 139 -13.78 -7.90 27.76
CA LYS A 139 -13.63 -6.44 27.82
C LYS A 139 -12.94 -5.95 26.54
N THR A 140 -13.40 -4.81 26.03
CA THR A 140 -12.78 -4.08 24.91
C THR A 140 -12.67 -2.60 25.23
N TYR A 141 -11.97 -1.81 24.42
CA TYR A 141 -11.86 -0.37 24.62
C TYR A 141 -13.00 0.37 23.92
N VAL A 142 -13.44 1.45 24.56
CA VAL A 142 -14.44 2.37 24.03
C VAL A 142 -14.00 3.80 24.35
N SER A 143 -14.52 4.78 23.61
CA SER A 143 -14.23 6.19 23.87
C SER A 143 -14.70 6.60 25.27
N LYS A 144 -13.98 7.56 25.88
CA LYS A 144 -14.39 8.13 27.18
C LYS A 144 -15.79 8.74 27.10
N SER A 145 -16.08 9.44 26.01
CA SER A 145 -17.37 10.07 25.74
C SER A 145 -18.56 9.12 25.85
N LEU A 146 -18.37 7.84 25.49
CA LEU A 146 -19.38 6.79 25.59
C LEU A 146 -19.47 6.15 26.99
N LEU A 147 -18.46 6.31 27.83
CA LEU A 147 -18.44 5.82 29.22
C LEU A 147 -18.99 6.83 30.23
N ASP A 148 -18.96 8.12 29.89
CA ASP A 148 -19.47 9.18 30.75
C ASP A 148 -20.98 9.03 31.00
N VAL A 149 -21.42 9.42 32.20
CA VAL A 149 -22.84 9.42 32.61
C VAL A 149 -23.21 10.83 33.09
N PRO A 150 -24.01 11.60 32.33
CA PRO A 150 -24.54 11.29 31.00
C PRO A 150 -23.46 11.25 29.91
N MET A 151 -23.77 10.57 28.80
CA MET A 151 -22.88 10.46 27.65
C MET A 151 -22.51 11.84 27.09
N ASN A 152 -21.21 12.07 26.82
CA ASN A 152 -20.71 13.37 26.36
C ASN A 152 -20.13 13.27 24.94
N GLN A 153 -20.99 13.35 23.93
CA GLN A 153 -20.61 13.25 22.52
C GLN A 153 -20.37 14.62 21.87
N THR A 154 -19.69 15.53 22.58
CA THR A 154 -19.35 16.83 22.01
C THR A 154 -18.23 16.73 20.98
N PHE A 155 -18.18 17.71 20.08
CA PHE A 155 -17.09 17.85 19.11
C PHE A 155 -15.72 17.96 19.78
N GLU A 156 -15.65 18.55 20.98
CA GLU A 156 -14.43 18.65 21.77
C GLU A 156 -13.94 17.29 22.27
N GLU A 157 -14.83 16.44 22.79
CA GLU A 157 -14.45 15.10 23.23
C GLU A 157 -14.02 14.20 22.07
N ALA A 158 -14.69 14.30 20.91
CA ALA A 158 -14.25 13.62 19.69
C ALA A 158 -12.85 14.08 19.23
N ARG A 159 -12.56 15.39 19.34
CA ARG A 159 -11.22 15.93 19.07
C ARG A 159 -10.19 15.39 20.05
N LYS A 160 -10.47 15.40 21.36
CA LYS A 160 -9.57 14.87 22.40
C LYS A 160 -9.24 13.40 22.16
N GLU A 161 -10.22 12.59 21.80
CA GLU A 161 -10.02 11.18 21.47
C GLU A 161 -9.15 11.01 20.23
N ALA A 162 -9.47 11.69 19.13
CA ALA A 162 -8.70 11.60 17.89
C ALA A 162 -7.24 12.00 18.11
N GLU A 163 -7.00 13.10 18.82
CA GLU A 163 -5.66 13.57 19.17
C GLU A 163 -4.91 12.58 20.07
N MET A 164 -5.57 12.04 21.11
CA MET A 164 -4.98 11.05 22.00
C MET A 164 -4.49 9.81 21.22
N VAL A 165 -5.33 9.27 20.33
CA VAL A 165 -5.02 8.06 19.55
C VAL A 165 -3.95 8.36 18.51
N MET A 166 -4.12 9.43 17.72
CA MET A 166 -3.20 9.76 16.64
C MET A 166 -1.82 10.14 17.17
N PHE A 167 -1.75 11.04 18.15
CA PHE A 167 -0.46 11.47 18.69
C PHE A 167 0.20 10.33 19.47
N GLY A 168 -0.55 9.58 20.27
CA GLY A 168 -0.01 8.43 20.98
C GLY A 168 0.56 7.34 20.05
N ALA A 169 0.03 7.19 18.83
CA ALA A 169 0.61 6.29 17.82
C ALA A 169 1.86 6.90 17.16
N ILE A 170 1.80 8.18 16.76
CA ILE A 170 2.89 8.87 16.07
C ILE A 170 4.11 9.02 16.98
N ASP A 171 3.93 9.45 18.24
CA ASP A 171 5.00 9.60 19.23
C ASP A 171 5.78 8.30 19.40
N LYS A 172 5.06 7.17 19.55
CA LYS A 172 5.65 5.84 19.66
C LYS A 172 6.37 5.41 18.38
N LEU A 173 5.82 5.73 17.20
CA LEU A 173 6.45 5.41 15.92
C LEU A 173 7.76 6.18 15.75
N LEU A 174 7.75 7.49 16.00
CA LEU A 174 8.93 8.35 15.92
C LEU A 174 10.00 7.93 16.93
N ALA A 175 9.60 7.60 18.16
CA ALA A 175 10.54 7.07 19.17
C ALA A 175 11.17 5.74 18.74
N LYS A 176 10.39 4.85 18.10
CA LYS A 176 10.85 3.54 17.62
C LYS A 176 11.77 3.64 16.41
N THR A 177 11.49 4.54 15.47
CA THR A 177 12.23 4.64 14.21
C THR A 177 13.39 5.64 14.26
N ARG A 178 13.34 6.61 15.18
CA ARG A 178 14.29 7.75 15.27
C ARG A 178 14.38 8.57 13.98
N VAL A 179 13.36 8.51 13.13
CA VAL A 179 13.28 9.30 11.90
C VAL A 179 13.10 10.78 12.27
N ASN A 180 13.88 11.65 11.64
CA ASN A 180 13.69 13.08 11.79
C ASN A 180 12.36 13.49 11.14
N VAL A 181 11.53 14.21 11.86
CA VAL A 181 10.21 14.69 11.39
C VAL A 181 10.31 15.55 10.12
N LYS A 182 11.46 16.16 9.85
CA LYS A 182 11.73 16.93 8.62
C LYS A 182 11.93 16.07 7.38
N ASP A 183 12.31 14.80 7.55
CA ASP A 183 12.51 13.85 6.45
C ASP A 183 11.18 13.23 5.97
N ILE A 184 10.09 13.43 6.72
CA ILE A 184 8.76 12.91 6.37
C ILE A 184 8.18 13.76 5.25
N GLY A 185 8.05 13.16 4.06
CA GLY A 185 7.57 13.85 2.87
C GLY A 185 6.10 13.74 2.55
N ILE A 186 5.46 12.66 3.01
CA ILE A 186 4.06 12.35 2.77
C ILE A 186 3.41 12.01 4.11
N LEU A 187 2.26 12.61 4.38
CA LEU A 187 1.39 12.26 5.51
C LEU A 187 0.00 11.93 4.97
N ILE A 188 -0.48 10.74 5.25
CA ILE A 188 -1.85 10.31 4.95
C ILE A 188 -2.54 10.01 6.29
N VAL A 189 -3.63 10.73 6.57
CA VAL A 189 -4.45 10.54 7.75
C VAL A 189 -5.83 10.03 7.34
N ASN A 190 -6.31 9.01 8.04
CA ASN A 190 -7.62 8.42 7.80
C ASN A 190 -8.46 8.52 9.06
N CYS A 191 -9.65 9.10 8.94
CA CYS A 191 -10.65 9.03 10.00
C CYS A 191 -12.05 9.04 9.39
N SER A 192 -12.82 7.96 9.59
CA SER A 192 -14.17 7.88 9.06
C SER A 192 -15.20 8.59 9.96
N LEU A 193 -14.96 8.59 11.27
CA LEU A 193 -15.94 9.05 12.27
C LEU A 193 -15.82 10.54 12.61
N PHE A 194 -14.65 11.14 12.40
CA PHE A 194 -14.39 12.53 12.80
C PHE A 194 -13.55 13.25 11.74
N ASN A 195 -14.14 14.23 11.06
CA ASN A 195 -13.47 15.03 10.02
C ASN A 195 -13.65 16.52 10.31
N PRO A 196 -12.90 17.07 11.28
CA PRO A 196 -13.01 18.46 11.70
C PRO A 196 -12.38 19.43 10.70
N THR A 197 -12.67 20.71 10.88
CA THR A 197 -11.88 21.83 10.35
C THR A 197 -11.17 22.52 11.52
N PRO A 198 -9.84 22.73 11.47
CA PRO A 198 -8.88 22.23 10.46
C PRO A 198 -8.80 20.70 10.44
N SER A 199 -8.34 20.12 9.31
CA SER A 199 -8.27 18.66 9.13
C SER A 199 -7.31 18.00 10.12
N LEU A 200 -7.50 16.71 10.40
CA LEU A 200 -6.62 15.95 11.30
C LEU A 200 -5.19 15.90 10.76
N SER A 201 -5.03 15.81 9.45
CA SER A 201 -3.71 15.90 8.81
C SER A 201 -3.02 17.25 9.05
N ALA A 202 -3.76 18.37 8.99
CA ALA A 202 -3.24 19.70 9.28
C ALA A 202 -2.86 19.85 10.77
N VAL A 203 -3.66 19.29 11.67
CA VAL A 203 -3.37 19.25 13.11
C VAL A 203 -2.06 18.50 13.38
N VAL A 204 -1.85 17.34 12.74
CA VAL A 204 -0.59 16.56 12.84
C VAL A 204 0.59 17.37 12.29
N VAL A 205 0.46 17.96 11.10
CA VAL A 205 1.52 18.79 10.48
C VAL A 205 1.94 19.92 11.42
N ASN A 206 0.97 20.63 12.00
CA ASN A 206 1.23 21.76 12.89
C ASN A 206 1.86 21.32 14.22
N ARG A 207 1.42 20.19 14.79
CA ARG A 207 1.94 19.70 16.08
C ARG A 207 3.40 19.27 15.99
N TYR A 208 3.74 18.43 15.01
CA TYR A 208 5.10 17.88 14.86
C TYR A 208 6.03 18.80 14.07
N LYS A 209 5.54 19.95 13.61
CA LYS A 209 6.29 20.92 12.79
C LYS A 209 6.94 20.20 11.60
N LEU A 210 6.14 19.44 10.87
CA LEU A 210 6.60 18.76 9.65
C LEU A 210 7.08 19.79 8.61
N ARG A 211 7.78 19.34 7.57
CA ARG A 211 8.30 20.23 6.53
C ARG A 211 7.17 20.99 5.79
N GLY A 212 7.45 22.21 5.34
CA GLY A 212 6.45 23.07 4.70
C GLY A 212 5.93 22.57 3.34
N ASN A 213 6.74 21.78 2.62
CA ASN A 213 6.40 21.15 1.34
C ASN A 213 5.93 19.68 1.51
N ILE A 214 5.29 19.36 2.64
CA ILE A 214 4.73 18.04 2.87
C ILE A 214 3.48 17.81 2.02
N LEU A 215 3.35 16.62 1.42
CA LEU A 215 2.09 16.19 0.84
C LEU A 215 1.18 15.65 1.95
N SER A 216 0.12 16.37 2.27
CA SER A 216 -0.81 16.04 3.35
C SER A 216 -2.17 15.64 2.80
N TYR A 217 -2.59 14.40 3.06
CA TYR A 217 -3.90 13.86 2.65
C TYR A 217 -4.74 13.53 3.88
N ASN A 218 -6.00 13.95 3.89
CA ASN A 218 -6.98 13.62 4.93
C ASN A 218 -8.17 12.88 4.31
N HIS A 219 -8.24 11.57 4.52
CA HIS A 219 -9.31 10.72 4.01
C HIS A 219 -10.39 10.53 5.06
N GLY A 220 -11.62 10.89 4.70
CA GLY A 220 -12.83 10.57 5.46
C GLY A 220 -13.75 9.61 4.72
N ARG A 221 -14.72 9.03 5.43
CA ARG A 221 -15.86 8.29 4.86
C ARG A 221 -15.52 7.07 3.97
N MET A 222 -14.36 6.45 4.15
CA MET A 222 -13.99 5.20 3.46
C MET A 222 -14.28 3.93 4.28
N GLY A 223 -14.63 4.08 5.56
CA GLY A 223 -14.93 2.95 6.45
C GLY A 223 -13.71 2.06 6.69
N CYS A 224 -13.93 0.75 6.76
CA CYS A 224 -12.90 -0.22 7.15
C CYS A 224 -11.81 -0.45 6.09
N SER A 225 -12.04 -0.08 4.83
CA SER A 225 -11.04 -0.22 3.75
C SER A 225 -10.00 0.90 3.73
N ALA A 226 -10.23 1.98 4.49
CA ALA A 226 -9.45 3.21 4.47
C ALA A 226 -7.94 2.96 4.67
N GLY A 227 -7.58 2.02 5.55
CA GLY A 227 -6.17 1.69 5.82
C GLY A 227 -5.46 1.12 4.60
N LEU A 228 -6.07 0.15 3.90
CA LEU A 228 -5.47 -0.46 2.71
C LEU A 228 -5.40 0.55 1.55
N ILE A 229 -6.42 1.38 1.39
CA ILE A 229 -6.44 2.45 0.38
C ILE A 229 -5.28 3.44 0.62
N SER A 230 -5.02 3.81 1.88
CA SER A 230 -3.91 4.70 2.21
C SER A 230 -2.54 4.08 1.96
N ILE A 231 -2.39 2.78 2.20
CA ILE A 231 -1.15 2.06 1.88
C ILE A 231 -0.94 2.04 0.36
N ASP A 232 -1.98 1.79 -0.44
CA ASP A 232 -1.87 1.84 -1.91
C ASP A 232 -1.55 3.26 -2.40
N LEU A 233 -2.20 4.28 -1.84
CA LEU A 233 -1.90 5.68 -2.13
C LEU A 233 -0.43 6.02 -1.80
N ALA A 234 0.04 5.65 -0.61
CA ALA A 234 1.43 5.87 -0.20
C ALA A 234 2.41 5.21 -1.18
N LYS A 235 2.12 3.97 -1.62
CA LYS A 235 2.93 3.26 -2.61
C LYS A 235 2.99 4.02 -3.93
N ARG A 236 1.86 4.47 -4.48
CA ARG A 236 1.83 5.22 -5.74
C ARG A 236 2.61 6.53 -5.63
N LEU A 237 2.38 7.29 -4.56
CA LEU A 237 3.08 8.54 -4.32
C LEU A 237 4.61 8.33 -4.21
N LEU A 238 5.06 7.32 -3.48
CA LEU A 238 6.49 7.01 -3.36
C LEU A 238 7.13 6.51 -4.66
N GLN A 239 6.35 5.88 -5.54
CA GLN A 239 6.80 5.45 -6.86
C GLN A 239 6.89 6.63 -7.84
N GLU A 240 6.00 7.62 -7.70
CA GLU A 240 5.91 8.79 -8.59
C GLU A 240 6.77 9.98 -8.15
N GLU A 241 6.97 10.23 -6.84
CA GLU A 241 7.63 11.45 -6.35
C GLU A 241 9.08 11.62 -6.83
N LYS A 242 9.82 10.54 -7.12
CA LYS A 242 11.16 10.65 -7.72
C LYS A 242 11.15 10.98 -9.21
N ILE A 243 10.01 10.87 -9.90
CA ILE A 243 9.88 11.28 -11.31
C ILE A 243 9.90 12.82 -11.42
N LYS A 244 9.55 13.55 -10.35
CA LYS A 244 9.60 15.03 -10.31
C LYS A 244 10.94 15.63 -9.88
N ILE A 245 11.90 14.84 -9.39
CA ILE A 245 13.24 15.33 -8.96
C ILE A 245 14.24 15.35 -10.14
N ILE A 246 13.80 14.98 -11.34
CA ILE A 246 14.57 15.16 -12.58
C ILE A 246 13.86 16.24 -13.39
N ASN A 247 14.08 17.50 -13.01
CA ASN A 247 13.92 18.69 -13.86
C ASN A 247 14.86 19.77 -13.32
#